data_AF-A8Y107-F1
#
_entry.id   AF-A8Y107-F1
#
_cell.length_a   1.000
_cell.length_b   1.000
_cell.length_c   1.000
_cell.angle_alpha   90.00
_cell.angle_beta   90.00
_cell.angle_gamma   90.00
#
_symmetry.space_group_name_H-M   'P 1'
#
loop_
_entity.id
_entity.type
_entity.pdbx_description
1 polymer ?
#
loop_
_entity_poly.entity_id
_entity_poly.type
_entity_poly.pdbx_seq_one_letter_code
_entity_poly.pdbx_strand_id
1 'polypeptide(L)' 'MVAWRAAGLNYVRFSQIAAEITRKCAKAAPGKAAVKKPEATLKINLWENGKQQK' A
#
# COMPACT_ATOMS: atom_id res chain seq x y z
N MET A 1 9.09 15.57 14.95
CA MET A 1 8.26 15.12 13.79
C MET A 1 8.57 13.65 13.54
N VAL A 2 7.56 12.81 13.31
CA VAL A 2 7.75 11.37 13.05
C VAL A 2 8.36 11.14 11.66
N ALA A 3 9.36 10.24 11.57
CA ALA A 3 10.17 10.05 10.36
C ALA A 3 9.36 9.73 9.10
N TRP A 4 8.31 8.91 9.22
CA TRP A 4 7.44 8.56 8.10
C TRP A 4 6.61 9.74 7.57
N ARG A 5 6.28 10.73 8.41
CA ARG A 5 5.64 11.97 7.94
C ARG A 5 6.61 12.87 7.19
N ALA A 6 7.86 12.93 7.63
CA ALA A 6 8.89 13.68 6.90
C ALA A 6 9.17 13.07 5.51
N ALA A 7 9.00 11.75 5.38
CA ALA A 7 9.09 11.05 4.09
C ALA A 7 7.85 11.20 3.19
N GLY A 8 6.87 12.04 3.54
CA GLY A 8 5.67 12.26 2.74
C GLY A 8 4.63 11.13 2.80
N LEU A 9 4.77 10.16 3.70
CA LEU A 9 3.79 9.08 3.84
C LEU A 9 2.56 9.56 4.60
N ASN A 10 1.39 9.30 4.03
CA ASN A 10 0.14 9.41 4.79
C ASN A 10 0.00 8.22 5.77
N TYR A 11 -0.85 8.40 6.79
CA TYR A 11 -1.05 7.37 7.82
C TYR A 11 -1.57 6.05 7.26
N VAL A 12 -2.49 6.10 6.29
CA VAL A 12 -3.07 4.91 5.66
C VAL A 12 -2.00 4.09 4.95
N ARG A 13 -1.09 4.75 4.23
CA ARG A 13 0.02 4.10 3.52
C ARG A 13 1.02 3.51 4.52
N PHE A 14 1.34 4.24 5.58
CA PHE A 14 2.20 3.76 6.65
C PHE A 14 1.65 2.48 7.31
N SER A 15 0.37 2.48 7.73
CA SER A 15 -0.24 1.33 8.40
C SER A 15 -0.38 0.11 7.47
N GLN A 16 -0.65 0.33 6.18
CA GLN A 16 -0.66 -0.74 5.17
C GLN A 16 0.71 -1.41 5.03
N ILE A 17 1.79 -0.64 4.98
CA ILE A 17 3.17 -1.15 4.90
C ILE A 17 3.50 -1.94 6.17
N ALA A 18 3.22 -1.38 7.35
CA ALA A 18 3.47 -2.07 8.61
C ALA A 18 2.73 -3.42 8.67
N ALA A 19 1.45 -3.46 8.30
CA ALA A 19 0.66 -4.68 8.27
C ALA A 19 1.21 -5.71 7.25
N GLU A 20 1.76 -5.26 6.12
CA GLU A 20 2.41 -6.13 5.14
C GLU A 20 3.66 -6.79 5.70
N ILE A 21 4.55 -6.01 6.32
CA ILE A 21 5.78 -6.52 6.94
C ILE A 21 5.44 -7.49 8.07
N THR A 22 4.50 -7.14 8.94
CA THR A 22 4.05 -8.03 10.03
C THR A 22 3.55 -9.37 9.51
N ARG A 23 2.82 -9.41 8.39
CA ARG A 23 2.38 -10.67 7.77
C ARG A 23 3.53 -11.50 7.19
N LYS A 24 4.56 -10.85 6.64
CA LYS A 24 5.76 -11.53 6.11
C LYS A 24 6.64 -12.10 7.23
N CYS A 25 6.74 -11.39 8.35
CA CYS A 25 7.56 -11.80 9.50
C CYS A 25 6.84 -12.79 10.42
N ALA A 26 5.51 -12.84 10.41
CA ALA A 26 4.76 -13.82 11.18
C ALA A 26 5.05 -15.24 10.66
N LYS A 27 5.37 -16.16 11.58
CA LYS A 27 5.55 -17.59 11.28
C LYS A 27 4.32 -18.08 10.52
N ALA A 28 4.53 -18.71 9.35
CA ALA A 28 3.44 -19.24 8.55
C ALA A 28 2.56 -20.14 9.41
N ALA A 29 1.38 -19.65 9.77
CA ALA A 29 0.39 -20.48 10.45
C ALA A 29 -0.06 -21.55 9.43
N PRO A 30 -0.05 -22.85 9.80
CA PRO A 30 -0.53 -23.89 8.90
C PRO A 30 -1.97 -23.55 8.49
N GLY A 31 -2.19 -23.27 7.20
CA GLY A 31 -3.51 -22.97 6.63
C GLY A 31 -3.81 -21.51 6.30
N LYS A 32 -2.97 -20.54 6.70
CA LYS A 32 -3.10 -19.15 6.20
C LYS A 32 -1.98 -18.88 5.21
N ALA A 33 -2.17 -19.36 3.99
CA ALA A 33 -1.39 -18.89 2.84
C ALA A 33 -1.30 -17.37 2.96
N ALA A 34 -0.08 -16.83 3.04
CA ALA A 34 0.17 -15.41 3.11
C ALA A 34 -0.68 -14.76 2.01
N VAL A 35 -1.78 -14.13 2.41
CA VAL A 35 -2.86 -13.75 1.51
C VAL A 35 -2.22 -12.90 0.43
N LYS A 36 -2.10 -13.47 -0.79
CA LYS A 36 -1.56 -12.76 -1.94
C LYS A 36 -2.41 -11.51 -2.05
N LYS A 37 -1.80 -10.35 -1.84
CA LYS A 37 -2.50 -9.08 -1.94
C LYS A 37 -3.06 -9.01 -3.36
N PRO A 38 -4.35 -8.68 -3.55
CA PRO A 38 -4.84 -8.39 -4.89
C PRO A 38 -3.97 -7.25 -5.43
N GLU A 39 -3.35 -7.48 -6.60
CA GLU A 39 -2.59 -6.45 -7.29
C GLU A 39 -3.50 -5.23 -7.49
N ALA A 40 -2.93 -4.03 -7.40
CA ALA A 40 -3.70 -2.83 -7.65
C ALA A 40 -4.00 -2.76 -9.16
N THR A 41 -5.14 -3.29 -9.57
CA THR A 41 -5.60 -3.31 -10.98
C THR A 41 -6.09 -1.93 -11.45
N LEU A 42 -6.21 -0.97 -10.52
CA LEU A 42 -6.72 0.36 -10.81
C LEU A 42 -5.66 1.22 -11.50
N LYS A 43 -5.95 1.62 -12.74
CA LYS A 43 -5.21 2.65 -13.45
C LYS A 43 -5.72 4.03 -13.03
N ILE A 44 -4.84 4.86 -12.50
CA ILE A 44 -5.15 6.25 -12.16
C ILE A 44 -4.76 7.09 -13.38
N ASN A 45 -5.74 7.80 -13.93
CA ASN A 45 -5.50 8.76 -15.01
C ASN A 45 -5.72 10.17 -14.45
N LEU A 46 -4.75 11.06 -14.64
CA LEU A 46 -4.88 12.46 -14.27
C LEU A 46 -5.72 13.17 -15.33
N TRP A 47 -6.70 13.97 -14.90
CA TRP A 47 -7.54 14.79 -15.79
C TRP A 47 -7.32 16.25 -15.43
N GLU A 48 -6.94 17.05 -16.42
CA GLU A 48 -6.77 18.49 -16.27
C GLU A 48 -7.42 19.19 -17.46
N ASN A 49 -8.10 20.31 -17.21
CA ASN A 49 -8.78 21.12 -18.24
C ASN A 49 -9.68 20.30 -19.19
N GLY A 50 -10.35 19.27 -18.66
CA GLY A 50 -11.28 18.42 -19.40
C GLY A 50 -10.62 17.39 -20.34
N LYS A 51 -9.29 17.23 -20.29
CA LYS A 51 -8.58 16.21 -21.06
C LYS A 51 -7.79 15.29 -20.14
N GLN A 52 -7.75 14.02 -20.49
CA GLN A 52 -6.89 13.06 -19.81
C GLN A 52 -5.42 13.39 -20.16
N GLN A 53 -4.62 13.70 -19.13
CA GLN A 53 -3.17 13.79 -19.22
C GLN A 53 -2.59 12.37 -19.35
N LYS A 54 -1.58 12.22 -20.21
CA LYS A 54 -0.96 10.93 -20.54
C LYS A 54 0.09 10.53 -19.51
#